data_AF-A0A8E6B8F2-F1
#
_entry.id   AF-A0A8E6B8F2-F1
#
_cell.length_a   1.000
_cell.length_b   1.000
_cell.length_c   1.000
_cell.angle_alpha   90.00
_cell.angle_beta   90.00
_cell.angle_gamma   90.00
#
_symmetry.space_group_name_H-M   'P 1'
#
loop_
_entity.id
_entity.type
_entity.pdbx_description
1 polymer ?
#
loop_
_entity_poly.entity_id
_entity_poly.type
_entity_poly.pdbx_seq_one_letter_code
_entity_poly.pdbx_strand_id
1 'polypeptide(L)'
;MIQFTCPKCDASLKSPNHKIGRISECPKCGTELVIPAVDGVGIVYAPIKKEPVEISFDPDIHGAKQEDYAEAVQNAKLITGSRFNNLLNADPSLGFLIADIVIEIIFWCSYWNFHDLRNQIINKFDRHASIAQSLLLLIFLSAAIFMKIVLLRITLRDARSRGLFGIEMFWIFILVNVNAALGWWVYASARPLGPLASCKDCGHLRLKNLKRCPHCGIRNRDS
;
A
#
# COMPACT_ATOMS: atom_id res chain seq x y z
N MET A 1 -1.29 35.23 -8.67
CA MET A 1 0.16 35.41 -8.48
C MET A 1 0.41 35.39 -6.99
N ILE A 2 1.46 34.70 -6.55
CA ILE A 2 1.87 34.66 -5.15
C ILE A 2 3.18 35.42 -4.99
N GLN A 3 3.32 36.12 -3.87
CA GLN A 3 4.51 36.91 -3.54
C GLN A 3 5.10 36.37 -2.25
N PHE A 4 6.41 36.12 -2.26
CA PHE A 4 7.13 35.57 -1.11
C PHE A 4 8.57 36.10 -1.11
N THR A 5 9.27 35.98 0.01
CA THR A 5 10.65 36.45 0.16
C THR A 5 11.63 35.28 0.10
N CYS A 6 12.79 35.51 -0.52
CA CYS A 6 13.88 34.52 -0.51
C CYS A 6 14.51 34.47 0.90
N PRO A 7 14.64 33.30 1.53
CA PRO A 7 15.18 33.18 2.90
C PRO A 7 16.69 33.49 3.01
N LYS A 8 17.42 33.59 1.89
CA LYS A 8 18.87 33.85 1.90
C LYS A 8 19.23 35.31 1.61
N CYS A 9 18.44 36.00 0.79
CA CYS A 9 18.78 37.35 0.31
C CYS A 9 17.64 38.36 0.44
N ASP A 10 16.53 37.97 1.06
CA ASP A 10 15.33 38.80 1.30
C ASP A 10 14.71 39.45 0.06
N ALA A 11 15.08 38.97 -1.14
CA ALA A 11 14.49 39.42 -2.38
C ALA A 11 12.99 39.05 -2.44
N SER A 12 12.14 40.02 -2.74
CA SER A 12 10.72 39.77 -3.01
C SER A 12 10.54 39.15 -4.39
N LEU A 13 9.98 37.94 -4.44
CA LEU A 13 9.77 37.14 -5.64
C LEU A 13 8.29 36.98 -5.93
N LYS A 14 7.94 36.89 -7.21
CA LYS A 14 6.56 36.67 -7.68
C LYS A 14 6.52 35.40 -8.53
N SER A 15 5.55 34.52 -8.27
CA SER A 15 5.35 33.28 -9.02
C SER A 15 3.88 33.04 -9.38
N PRO A 16 3.59 32.39 -10.52
CA PRO A 16 2.23 31.96 -10.86
C PRO A 16 1.69 30.91 -9.88
N ASN A 17 0.37 30.89 -9.68
CA ASN A 17 -0.28 29.94 -8.75
C ASN A 17 -0.06 28.46 -9.13
N HIS A 18 0.14 28.15 -10.41
CA HIS A 18 0.37 26.77 -10.86
C HIS A 18 1.77 26.22 -10.52
N LYS A 19 2.68 27.04 -9.97
CA LYS A 19 4.03 26.62 -9.54
C LYS A 19 4.15 26.40 -8.02
N ILE A 20 3.05 26.50 -7.26
CA ILE A 20 3.02 26.23 -5.81
C ILE A 20 3.54 24.81 -5.54
N GLY A 21 4.42 24.67 -4.54
CA GLY A 21 5.05 23.41 -4.15
C GLY A 21 6.17 22.91 -5.06
N ARG A 22 6.50 23.63 -6.14
CA ARG A 22 7.66 23.29 -7.00
C ARG A 22 8.93 23.99 -6.52
N ILE A 23 10.06 23.35 -6.81
CA ILE A 23 11.41 23.91 -6.60
C ILE A 23 11.68 24.94 -7.70
N SER A 24 12.22 26.09 -7.31
CA SER A 24 12.65 27.16 -8.21
C SER A 24 13.92 27.81 -7.69
N GLU A 25 14.69 28.45 -8.56
CA GLU A 25 15.90 29.18 -8.16
C GLU A 25 15.61 30.67 -7.97
N CYS A 26 16.23 31.26 -6.95
CA CYS A 26 16.18 32.71 -6.76
C CYS A 26 17.01 33.42 -7.85
N PRO A 27 16.45 34.35 -8.63
CA PRO A 27 17.17 35.08 -9.67
C PRO A 27 18.24 36.04 -9.13
N LYS A 28 18.23 36.38 -7.82
CA LYS A 28 19.24 37.25 -7.21
C LYS A 28 20.43 36.49 -6.62
N CYS A 29 20.21 35.32 -5.99
CA CYS A 29 21.25 34.61 -5.25
C CYS A 29 21.45 33.14 -5.68
N GLY A 30 20.69 32.65 -6.65
CA GLY A 30 20.79 31.28 -7.19
C GLY A 30 20.36 30.18 -6.22
N THR A 31 19.75 30.51 -5.08
CA THR A 31 19.35 29.50 -4.08
C THR A 31 18.07 28.79 -4.51
N GLU A 32 18.11 27.46 -4.49
CA GLU A 32 16.92 26.62 -4.67
C GLU A 32 15.95 26.78 -3.49
N LEU A 33 14.69 27.03 -3.79
CA LEU A 33 13.63 27.22 -2.81
C LEU A 33 12.30 26.64 -3.30
N VAL A 34 11.48 26.19 -2.36
CA VAL A 34 10.14 25.67 -2.64
C VAL A 34 9.12 26.80 -2.56
N ILE A 35 8.31 26.95 -3.60
CA ILE A 35 7.30 28.01 -3.68
C ILE A 35 6.16 27.72 -2.66
N PRO A 36 5.88 28.62 -1.68
CA PRO A 36 4.85 28.40 -0.67
C PRO A 36 3.46 28.18 -1.24
N ALA A 37 2.69 27.30 -0.60
CA ALA A 37 1.24 27.38 -0.66
C ALA A 37 0.83 28.54 0.26
N VAL A 38 0.02 29.46 -0.25
CA VAL A 38 -0.57 30.52 0.59
C VAL A 38 -1.81 29.91 1.24
N ASP A 39 -1.67 29.37 2.43
CA ASP A 39 -2.74 28.78 3.22
C ASP A 39 -3.13 29.67 4.41
N GLY A 40 -3.18 31.00 4.21
CA GLY A 40 -3.91 31.95 5.09
C GLY A 40 -3.50 32.01 6.57
N VAL A 41 -2.54 31.20 7.00
CA VAL A 41 -2.06 31.02 8.36
C VAL A 41 -0.54 30.88 8.23
N GLY A 42 0.21 31.65 9.02
CA GLY A 42 1.64 31.92 8.80
C GLY A 42 2.50 30.70 8.45
N ILE A 43 3.39 30.89 7.48
CA ILE A 43 4.22 29.83 6.90
C ILE A 43 5.39 29.52 7.84
N VAL A 44 5.47 28.27 8.31
CA VAL A 44 6.64 27.72 9.01
C VAL A 44 7.41 26.85 8.03
N TYR A 45 8.66 27.21 7.73
CA TYR A 45 9.60 26.34 7.04
C TYR A 45 10.69 25.89 8.01
N ALA A 46 10.80 24.59 8.25
CA ALA A 46 12.02 24.01 8.80
C ALA A 46 12.94 23.62 7.62
N PRO A 47 14.19 24.10 7.56
CA PRO A 47 15.13 23.69 6.52
C PRO A 47 15.53 22.23 6.71
N ILE A 48 15.31 21.40 5.69
CA ILE A 48 15.85 20.03 5.65
C ILE A 48 17.33 20.13 5.26
N LYS A 49 18.21 20.16 6.26
CA LYS A 49 19.66 20.05 6.05
C LYS A 49 19.97 18.60 5.66
N LYS A 50 20.23 18.35 4.37
CA LYS A 50 20.77 17.06 3.90
C LYS A 50 22.28 17.06 4.13
N GLU A 51 22.72 16.69 5.33
CA GLU A 51 24.11 16.26 5.54
C GLU A 51 24.19 14.75 5.28
N PRO A 52 25.06 14.28 4.36
CA PRO A 52 25.27 12.85 4.13
C PRO A 52 26.01 12.26 5.34
N VAL A 53 25.39 11.30 6.00
CA VAL A 53 26.05 10.51 7.05
C VAL A 53 26.89 9.43 6.36
N GLU A 54 28.20 9.69 6.20
CA GLU A 54 29.17 8.64 5.90
C GLU A 54 29.36 7.77 7.14
N ILE A 55 28.96 6.51 7.05
CA ILE A 55 29.20 5.50 8.07
C ILE A 55 30.52 4.81 7.71
N SER A 56 31.62 5.20 8.33
CA SER A 56 32.88 4.44 8.23
C SER A 56 32.81 3.23 9.15
N PHE A 57 32.86 2.04 8.57
CA PHE A 57 32.99 0.79 9.32
C PHE A 57 34.48 0.53 9.59
N ASP A 58 34.85 0.52 10.87
CA ASP A 58 36.17 0.11 11.36
C ASP A 58 36.18 -1.43 11.53
N PRO A 59 36.96 -2.19 10.75
CA PRO A 59 36.89 -3.64 10.74
C PRO A 59 37.69 -4.35 11.83
N ASP A 60 38.42 -3.64 12.70
CA ASP A 60 39.38 -4.28 13.62
C ASP A 60 38.84 -4.57 15.04
N ILE A 61 37.54 -4.48 15.27
CA ILE A 61 36.96 -4.73 16.59
C ILE A 61 36.31 -6.12 16.66
N HIS A 62 37.13 -7.08 17.14
CA HIS A 62 36.81 -8.26 17.97
C HIS A 62 37.18 -9.63 17.39
N GLY A 63 38.27 -10.19 17.94
CA GLY A 63 38.55 -11.62 17.98
C GLY A 63 37.58 -12.37 18.89
N ALA A 64 36.39 -12.67 18.39
CA ALA A 64 35.44 -13.58 19.06
C ALA A 64 35.74 -15.03 18.69
N LYS A 65 35.88 -15.88 19.71
CA LYS A 65 36.12 -17.33 19.54
C LYS A 65 34.85 -18.01 19.03
N GLN A 66 35.03 -19.10 18.30
CA GLN A 66 33.96 -19.83 17.60
C GLN A 66 32.85 -20.36 18.52
N GLU A 67 33.12 -20.45 19.83
CA GLU A 67 32.19 -20.89 20.87
C GLU A 67 31.12 -19.82 21.18
N ASP A 68 31.40 -18.53 20.95
CA ASP A 68 30.45 -17.42 21.12
C ASP A 68 29.39 -17.35 20.00
N TYR A 69 29.61 -18.06 18.88
CA TYR A 69 28.69 -18.08 17.75
C TYR A 69 27.45 -18.94 18.02
N ALA A 70 27.54 -19.96 18.89
CA ALA A 70 26.38 -20.79 19.24
C ALA A 70 25.35 -20.01 20.08
N GLU A 71 25.83 -19.18 21.00
CA GLU A 71 24.99 -18.28 21.80
C GLU A 71 24.44 -17.11 20.95
N ALA A 72 25.24 -16.59 20.00
CA ALA A 72 24.79 -15.60 19.02
C ALA A 72 23.69 -16.15 18.08
N VAL A 73 23.74 -17.42 17.68
CA VAL A 73 22.68 -18.06 16.86
C VAL A 73 21.40 -18.29 17.68
N GLN A 74 21.52 -18.61 18.97
CA GLN A 74 20.36 -18.75 19.86
C GLN A 74 19.70 -17.39 20.14
N ASN A 75 20.50 -16.32 20.28
CA ASN A 75 20.02 -14.94 20.38
C ASN A 75 19.50 -14.37 19.04
N ALA A 76 20.05 -14.81 17.89
CA ALA A 76 19.52 -14.45 16.57
C ALA A 76 18.10 -15.00 16.33
N LYS A 77 17.75 -16.12 16.97
CA LYS A 77 16.39 -16.68 16.96
C LYS A 77 15.36 -15.75 17.64
N LEU A 78 15.79 -14.93 18.61
CA LEU A 78 14.99 -13.85 19.20
C LEU A 78 14.92 -12.60 18.29
N ILE A 79 15.98 -12.34 17.52
CA ILE A 79 16.05 -11.21 16.56
C ILE A 79 15.18 -11.47 15.31
N THR A 80 14.94 -12.73 14.92
CA THR A 80 13.96 -13.05 13.87
C THR A 80 12.52 -12.68 14.26
N GLY A 81 12.18 -12.67 15.54
CA GLY A 81 10.90 -12.12 16.02
C GLY A 81 10.83 -10.60 15.94
N SER A 82 11.94 -9.89 16.20
CA SER A 82 11.95 -8.42 16.19
C SER A 82 11.95 -7.83 14.77
N ARG A 83 12.61 -8.48 13.80
CA ARG A 83 12.53 -8.07 12.38
C ARG A 83 11.14 -8.26 11.77
N PHE A 84 10.41 -9.29 12.20
CA PHE A 84 9.02 -9.50 11.77
C PHE A 84 8.10 -8.39 12.31
N ASN A 85 8.27 -8.00 13.58
CA ASN A 85 7.55 -6.86 14.17
C ASN A 85 7.90 -5.53 13.52
N ASN A 86 9.15 -5.30 13.12
CA ASN A 86 9.54 -4.09 12.41
C ASN A 86 9.00 -4.03 10.97
N LEU A 87 8.82 -5.17 10.30
CA LEU A 87 8.13 -5.25 8.99
C LEU A 87 6.62 -5.05 9.10
N LEU A 88 5.99 -5.56 10.17
CA LEU A 88 4.57 -5.34 10.47
C LEU A 88 4.24 -3.88 10.82
N ASN A 89 5.19 -3.17 11.43
CA ASN A 89 5.03 -1.75 11.80
C ASN A 89 5.37 -0.78 10.65
N ALA A 90 6.12 -1.21 9.63
CA ALA A 90 6.54 -0.34 8.52
C ALA A 90 5.42 -0.13 7.48
N ASP A 91 4.57 -1.13 7.26
CA ASP A 91 3.37 -1.00 6.44
C ASP A 91 2.27 -1.95 6.96
N PRO A 92 1.24 -1.44 7.65
CA PRO A 92 0.19 -2.28 8.23
C PRO A 92 -0.51 -3.14 7.17
N SER A 93 -0.51 -2.72 5.89
CA SER A 93 -1.12 -3.49 4.80
C SER A 93 -0.43 -4.83 4.52
N LEU A 94 0.88 -4.94 4.77
CA LEU A 94 1.66 -6.17 4.56
C LEU A 94 1.33 -7.22 5.62
N GLY A 95 1.11 -6.80 6.87
CA GLY A 95 0.74 -7.69 7.96
C GLY A 95 -0.60 -8.38 7.77
N PHE A 96 -1.58 -7.65 7.22
CA PHE A 96 -2.90 -8.21 6.95
C PHE A 96 -2.90 -9.17 5.75
N LEU A 97 -2.06 -8.93 4.75
CA LEU A 97 -1.84 -9.87 3.64
C LEU A 97 -1.28 -11.21 4.14
N ILE A 98 -0.33 -11.15 5.07
CA ILE A 98 0.25 -12.35 5.70
C ILE A 98 -0.80 -13.07 6.56
N ALA A 99 -1.59 -12.33 7.35
CA ALA A 99 -2.63 -12.93 8.19
C ALA A 99 -3.71 -13.63 7.36
N ASP A 100 -4.14 -13.04 6.24
CA ASP A 100 -5.15 -13.61 5.36
C ASP A 100 -4.64 -14.87 4.63
N ILE A 101 -3.38 -14.86 4.18
CA ILE A 101 -2.68 -16.04 3.66
C ILE A 101 -2.63 -17.14 4.73
N VAL A 102 -2.32 -16.79 5.98
CA VAL A 102 -2.24 -17.76 7.09
C VAL A 102 -3.63 -18.34 7.41
N ILE A 103 -4.70 -17.53 7.42
CA ILE A 103 -6.06 -18.01 7.66
C ILE A 103 -6.52 -18.95 6.54
N GLU A 104 -6.29 -18.61 5.28
CA GLU A 104 -6.59 -19.48 4.14
C GLU A 104 -5.76 -20.77 4.20
N ILE A 105 -4.47 -20.69 4.54
CA ILE A 105 -3.63 -21.88 4.76
C ILE A 105 -4.19 -22.73 5.90
N ILE A 106 -4.63 -22.16 7.02
CA ILE A 106 -5.22 -22.91 8.14
C ILE A 106 -6.55 -23.56 7.73
N PHE A 107 -7.40 -22.85 6.98
CA PHE A 107 -8.66 -23.36 6.48
C PHE A 107 -8.44 -24.54 5.52
N TRP A 108 -7.46 -24.40 4.62
CA TRP A 108 -7.02 -25.47 3.73
C TRP A 108 -6.34 -26.62 4.46
N CYS A 109 -5.48 -26.35 5.44
CA CYS A 109 -4.85 -27.39 6.27
C CYS A 109 -5.90 -28.16 7.10
N SER A 110 -6.94 -27.47 7.58
CA SER A 110 -8.06 -28.10 8.31
C SER A 110 -8.93 -28.94 7.37
N TYR A 111 -9.16 -28.45 6.14
CA TYR A 111 -9.81 -29.22 5.08
C TYR A 111 -8.97 -30.45 4.67
N TRP A 112 -7.66 -30.31 4.61
CA TRP A 112 -6.71 -31.40 4.34
C TRP A 112 -6.64 -32.41 5.50
N ASN A 113 -6.64 -31.98 6.76
CA ASN A 113 -6.69 -32.89 7.93
C ASN A 113 -8.00 -33.71 7.97
N PHE A 114 -9.12 -33.12 7.55
CA PHE A 114 -10.38 -33.85 7.39
C PHE A 114 -10.30 -34.86 6.23
N HIS A 115 -9.56 -34.54 5.17
CA HIS A 115 -9.31 -35.46 4.06
C HIS A 115 -8.29 -36.56 4.41
N ASP A 116 -7.37 -36.31 5.34
CA ASP A 116 -6.38 -37.30 5.80
C ASP A 116 -7.05 -38.40 6.63
N LEU A 117 -8.03 -38.05 7.48
CA LEU A 117 -8.88 -39.03 8.17
C LEU A 117 -9.66 -39.92 7.18
N ARG A 118 -10.10 -39.36 6.04
CA ARG A 118 -10.73 -40.09 4.94
C ARG A 118 -9.74 -40.97 4.17
N ASN A 119 -8.49 -40.53 4.01
CA ASN A 119 -7.45 -41.25 3.27
C ASN A 119 -6.86 -42.43 4.06
N GLN A 120 -6.83 -42.37 5.40
CA GLN A 120 -6.46 -43.53 6.22
C GLN A 120 -7.45 -44.71 6.06
N ILE A 121 -8.68 -44.43 5.62
CA ILE A 121 -9.71 -45.44 5.32
C ILE A 121 -9.57 -45.99 3.88
N ILE A 122 -8.95 -45.26 2.94
CA ILE A 122 -8.78 -45.65 1.53
C ILE A 122 -7.32 -46.08 1.28
N ASN A 123 -6.78 -46.93 2.15
CA ASN A 123 -5.46 -47.53 1.92
C ASN A 123 -5.57 -48.67 0.90
N LYS A 124 -5.21 -48.42 -0.37
CA LYS A 124 -4.23 -49.23 -1.16
C LYS A 124 -4.09 -48.85 -2.63
N PHE A 125 -4.92 -47.98 -3.19
CA PHE A 125 -4.97 -47.79 -4.65
C PHE A 125 -4.58 -46.36 -5.06
N ASP A 126 -3.57 -46.29 -5.92
CA ASP A 126 -3.15 -45.17 -6.77
C ASP A 126 -2.42 -43.97 -6.16
N ARG A 127 -1.10 -44.16 -5.97
CA ARG A 127 -0.09 -43.10 -5.82
C ARG A 127 -0.10 -42.07 -6.98
N HIS A 128 -0.67 -42.41 -8.13
CA HIS A 128 -0.84 -41.51 -9.28
C HIS A 128 -2.11 -40.63 -9.17
N ALA A 129 -3.16 -41.11 -8.49
CA ALA A 129 -4.38 -40.34 -8.29
C ALA A 129 -4.15 -39.15 -7.33
N SER A 130 -3.27 -39.30 -6.32
CA SER A 130 -2.94 -38.23 -5.38
C SER A 130 -2.15 -37.07 -6.01
N ILE A 131 -1.25 -37.35 -6.96
CA ILE A 131 -0.51 -36.32 -7.70
C ILE A 131 -1.45 -35.52 -8.58
N ALA A 132 -2.32 -36.18 -9.35
CA ALA A 132 -3.30 -35.52 -10.22
C ALA A 132 -4.26 -34.64 -9.41
N GLN A 133 -4.75 -35.13 -8.25
CA GLN A 133 -5.58 -34.35 -7.34
C GLN A 133 -4.84 -33.12 -6.80
N SER A 134 -3.57 -33.27 -6.40
CA SER A 134 -2.77 -32.15 -5.87
C SER A 134 -2.55 -31.08 -6.94
N LEU A 135 -2.25 -31.47 -8.19
CA LEU A 135 -2.10 -30.53 -9.31
C LEU A 135 -3.42 -29.80 -9.62
N LEU A 136 -4.55 -30.52 -9.61
CA LEU A 136 -5.87 -29.94 -9.85
C LEU A 136 -6.24 -28.92 -8.75
N LEU A 137 -5.91 -29.20 -7.49
CA LEU A 137 -6.07 -28.25 -6.39
C LEU A 137 -5.20 -27.01 -6.55
N LEU A 138 -3.93 -27.16 -6.95
CA LEU A 138 -3.04 -26.02 -7.22
C LEU A 138 -3.56 -25.13 -8.35
N ILE A 139 -4.06 -25.74 -9.44
CA ILE A 139 -4.68 -25.01 -10.56
C ILE A 139 -5.90 -24.23 -10.06
N PHE A 140 -6.80 -24.88 -9.30
CA PHE A 140 -7.99 -24.22 -8.76
C PHE A 140 -7.65 -23.05 -7.81
N LEU A 141 -6.69 -23.25 -6.90
CA LEU A 141 -6.19 -22.21 -6.01
C LEU A 141 -5.61 -21.01 -6.76
N SER A 142 -4.76 -21.28 -7.76
CA SER A 142 -4.16 -20.23 -8.58
C SER A 142 -5.22 -19.43 -9.35
N ALA A 143 -6.24 -20.11 -9.89
CA ALA A 143 -7.35 -19.47 -10.58
C ALA A 143 -8.20 -18.61 -9.63
N ALA A 144 -8.45 -19.09 -8.40
CA ALA A 144 -9.17 -18.36 -7.38
C ALA A 144 -8.42 -17.08 -6.95
N ILE A 145 -7.10 -17.19 -6.71
CA ILE A 145 -6.24 -16.04 -6.38
C ILE A 145 -6.24 -15.02 -7.53
N PHE A 146 -6.07 -15.47 -8.76
CA PHE A 146 -6.11 -14.60 -9.93
C PHE A 146 -7.45 -13.86 -10.04
N MET A 147 -8.56 -14.56 -9.85
CA MET A 147 -9.90 -13.96 -9.85
C MET A 147 -10.07 -12.90 -8.75
N LYS A 148 -9.56 -13.15 -7.53
CA LYS A 148 -9.56 -12.18 -6.42
C LYS A 148 -8.78 -10.91 -6.81
N ILE A 149 -7.59 -11.05 -7.43
CA ILE A 149 -6.77 -9.91 -7.88
C ILE A 149 -7.50 -9.07 -8.94
N VAL A 150 -8.16 -9.73 -9.90
CA VAL A 150 -8.94 -9.03 -10.94
C VAL A 150 -10.10 -8.26 -10.32
N LEU A 151 -10.87 -8.88 -9.41
CA LEU A 151 -11.97 -8.23 -8.68
C LEU A 151 -11.46 -7.04 -7.88
N LEU A 152 -10.35 -7.20 -7.16
CA LEU A 152 -9.74 -6.13 -6.38
C LEU A 152 -9.36 -4.94 -7.27
N ARG A 153 -8.73 -5.19 -8.43
CA ARG A 153 -8.35 -4.13 -9.37
C ARG A 153 -9.56 -3.38 -9.91
N ILE A 154 -10.64 -4.08 -10.23
CA ILE A 154 -11.91 -3.48 -10.68
C ILE A 154 -12.51 -2.61 -9.58
N THR A 155 -12.63 -3.15 -8.37
CA THR A 155 -13.18 -2.46 -7.21
C THR A 155 -12.38 -1.22 -6.83
N LEU A 156 -11.04 -1.31 -6.83
CA LEU A 156 -10.17 -0.16 -6.56
C LEU A 156 -10.31 0.93 -7.62
N ARG A 157 -10.42 0.55 -8.89
CA ARG A 157 -10.64 1.50 -9.99
C ARG A 157 -12.00 2.19 -9.87
N ASP A 158 -13.06 1.43 -9.59
CA ASP A 158 -14.42 1.97 -9.39
C ASP A 158 -14.45 2.90 -8.19
N ALA A 159 -13.93 2.49 -7.04
CA ALA A 159 -13.94 3.28 -5.82
C ALA A 159 -13.10 4.56 -5.94
N ARG A 160 -11.95 4.52 -6.63
CA ARG A 160 -11.15 5.72 -6.94
C ARG A 160 -11.92 6.71 -7.82
N SER A 161 -12.67 6.21 -8.81
CA SER A 161 -13.52 7.07 -9.66
C SER A 161 -14.66 7.73 -8.87
N ARG A 162 -15.11 7.11 -7.77
CA ARG A 162 -16.15 7.64 -6.89
C ARG A 162 -15.62 8.53 -5.77
N GLY A 163 -14.29 8.61 -5.60
CA GLY A 163 -13.66 9.41 -4.56
C GLY A 163 -13.84 8.85 -3.15
N LEU A 164 -14.06 7.54 -3.02
CA LEU A 164 -14.00 6.85 -1.74
C LEU A 164 -12.51 6.76 -1.33
N PHE A 165 -12.06 7.58 -0.40
CA PHE A 165 -10.69 7.58 0.08
C PHE A 165 -10.67 7.34 1.60
N GLY A 166 -9.78 6.47 2.07
CA GLY A 166 -9.55 6.24 3.51
C GLY A 166 -10.11 4.92 4.03
N ILE A 167 -10.62 4.92 5.27
CA ILE A 167 -11.03 3.72 6.04
C ILE A 167 -12.16 2.93 5.36
N GLU A 168 -13.00 3.57 4.56
CA GLU A 168 -14.08 2.89 3.83
C GLU A 168 -13.52 1.88 2.80
N MET A 169 -12.41 2.23 2.14
CA MET A 169 -11.71 1.34 1.23
C MET A 169 -11.11 0.13 1.94
N PHE A 170 -10.68 0.32 3.19
CA PHE A 170 -10.10 -0.74 4.01
C PHE A 170 -11.13 -1.82 4.35
N TRP A 171 -12.34 -1.44 4.75
CA TRP A 171 -13.42 -2.40 5.02
C TRP A 171 -13.84 -3.17 3.78
N ILE A 172 -13.89 -2.50 2.63
CA ILE A 172 -14.20 -3.15 1.34
C ILE A 172 -13.11 -4.18 0.99
N PHE A 173 -11.84 -3.85 1.23
CA PHE A 173 -10.73 -4.77 1.01
C PHE A 173 -10.83 -6.02 1.89
N ILE A 174 -11.10 -5.86 3.19
CA ILE A 174 -11.27 -6.98 4.12
C ILE A 174 -12.44 -7.87 3.69
N LEU A 175 -13.59 -7.25 3.39
CA LEU A 175 -14.80 -7.99 3.01
C LEU A 175 -14.60 -8.79 1.72
N VAL A 176 -13.89 -8.23 0.73
CA VAL A 176 -13.61 -8.91 -0.55
C VAL A 176 -12.61 -10.06 -0.39
N ASN A 177 -11.67 -10.00 0.56
CA ASN A 177 -10.69 -11.07 0.72
C ASN A 177 -11.22 -12.27 1.51
N VAL A 178 -12.01 -12.04 2.56
CA VAL A 178 -12.62 -13.10 3.40
C VAL A 178 -13.71 -13.86 2.64
N ASN A 179 -14.52 -13.16 1.84
CA ASN A 179 -15.52 -13.79 0.97
C ASN A 179 -15.74 -12.92 -0.27
N ALA A 180 -15.02 -13.22 -1.35
CA ALA A 180 -15.00 -12.41 -2.57
C ALA A 180 -16.39 -12.10 -3.13
N ALA A 181 -17.31 -13.06 -3.08
CA ALA A 181 -18.68 -12.87 -3.56
C ALA A 181 -19.46 -11.93 -2.63
N LEU A 182 -19.45 -12.19 -1.31
CA LEU A 182 -20.19 -11.40 -0.34
C LEU A 182 -19.63 -9.98 -0.24
N GLY A 183 -18.31 -9.82 -0.18
CA GLY A 183 -17.65 -8.52 -0.11
C GLY A 183 -17.87 -7.68 -1.35
N TRP A 184 -17.84 -8.29 -2.54
CA TRP A 184 -18.20 -7.59 -3.76
C TRP A 184 -19.67 -7.16 -3.76
N TRP A 185 -20.58 -8.00 -3.26
CA TRP A 185 -22.00 -7.69 -3.20
C TRP A 185 -22.31 -6.54 -2.21
N VAL A 186 -21.71 -6.59 -1.02
CA VAL A 186 -21.78 -5.50 -0.02
C VAL A 186 -21.20 -4.21 -0.59
N TYR A 187 -20.04 -4.26 -1.25
CA TYR A 187 -19.46 -3.10 -1.93
C TYR A 187 -20.39 -2.52 -3.00
N ALA A 188 -20.92 -3.38 -3.87
CA ALA A 188 -21.81 -2.97 -4.95
C ALA A 188 -23.11 -2.31 -4.44
N SER A 189 -23.54 -2.70 -3.23
CA SER A 189 -24.73 -2.18 -2.56
C SER A 189 -24.46 -0.90 -1.77
N ALA A 190 -23.30 -0.79 -1.13
CA ALA A 190 -22.92 0.36 -0.31
C ALA A 190 -22.35 1.53 -1.12
N ARG A 191 -21.84 1.29 -2.34
CA ARG A 191 -21.23 2.34 -3.15
C ARG A 191 -22.25 3.43 -3.55
N PRO A 192 -21.84 4.71 -3.58
CA PRO A 192 -22.73 5.82 -3.94
C PRO A 192 -23.18 5.69 -5.40
N LEU A 193 -24.49 5.64 -5.64
CA LEU A 193 -25.09 5.50 -6.97
C LEU A 193 -24.96 6.79 -7.78
N GLY A 194 -24.70 6.67 -9.08
CA GLY A 194 -24.68 7.81 -10.00
C GLY A 194 -23.88 7.56 -11.28
N PRO A 195 -24.16 8.31 -12.35
CA PRO A 195 -23.41 8.20 -13.61
C PRO A 195 -21.99 8.76 -13.44
N LEU A 196 -21.04 8.05 -14.05
CA LEU A 196 -19.67 8.51 -14.20
C LEU A 196 -19.56 9.42 -15.42
N ALA A 197 -18.92 10.58 -15.25
CA ALA A 197 -18.62 11.53 -16.31
C ALA A 197 -17.10 11.75 -16.38
N SER A 198 -16.56 12.03 -17.57
CA SER A 198 -15.14 12.33 -17.72
C SER A 198 -14.81 13.72 -17.13
N CYS A 199 -13.71 13.82 -16.40
CA CYS A 199 -13.19 15.08 -15.89
C CYS A 199 -12.57 15.91 -17.03
N LYS A 200 -12.98 17.17 -17.19
CA LYS A 200 -12.45 18.09 -18.21
C LYS A 200 -10.94 18.37 -18.06
N ASP A 201 -10.42 18.31 -16.84
CA ASP A 201 -9.01 18.64 -16.57
C ASP A 201 -8.08 17.43 -16.68
N CYS A 202 -8.49 16.25 -16.19
CA CYS A 202 -7.62 15.05 -16.18
C CYS A 202 -8.08 13.90 -17.08
N GLY A 203 -9.26 13.99 -17.72
CA GLY A 203 -9.84 12.94 -18.58
C GLY A 203 -10.37 11.70 -17.87
N HIS A 204 -10.08 11.52 -16.57
CA HIS A 204 -10.50 10.33 -15.82
C HIS A 204 -11.99 10.39 -15.47
N LEU A 205 -12.62 9.22 -15.38
CA LEU A 205 -14.02 9.07 -14.98
C LEU A 205 -14.20 9.45 -13.51
N ARG A 206 -15.23 10.24 -13.22
CA ARG A 206 -15.61 10.63 -11.86
C ARG A 206 -17.13 10.69 -11.70
N LEU A 207 -17.63 10.66 -10.48
CA LEU A 207 -19.06 10.90 -10.21
C LEU A 207 -19.45 12.34 -10.64
N LYS A 208 -20.57 12.48 -11.37
CA LYS A 208 -21.04 13.80 -11.86
C LYS A 208 -21.27 14.82 -10.74
N ASN A 209 -21.77 14.34 -9.59
CA ASN A 209 -22.19 15.19 -8.46
C ASN A 209 -21.05 15.52 -7.48
N LEU A 210 -19.82 15.03 -7.72
CA LEU A 210 -18.68 15.34 -6.87
C LEU A 210 -18.24 16.80 -7.07
N LYS A 211 -18.15 17.56 -5.97
CA LYS A 211 -17.69 18.98 -5.98
C LYS A 211 -16.24 19.14 -6.42
N ARG A 212 -15.38 18.14 -6.17
CA ARG A 212 -13.97 18.14 -6.56
C ARG A 212 -13.62 16.82 -7.23
N CYS A 213 -12.74 16.85 -8.23
CA CYS A 213 -12.27 15.63 -8.86
C CYS A 213 -11.37 14.84 -7.92
N PRO A 214 -11.60 13.53 -7.71
CA PRO A 214 -10.76 12.69 -6.85
C PRO A 214 -9.34 12.50 -7.39
N HIS A 215 -9.11 12.74 -8.69
CA HIS A 215 -7.80 12.54 -9.33
C HIS A 215 -6.92 13.78 -9.33
N CYS A 216 -7.48 14.96 -9.63
CA CYS A 216 -6.71 16.21 -9.76
C CYS A 216 -7.03 17.25 -8.68
N GLY A 217 -8.04 17.02 -7.84
CA GLY A 217 -8.45 17.96 -6.78
C GLY A 217 -9.17 19.22 -7.25
N ILE A 218 -9.27 19.46 -8.57
CA ILE A 218 -9.91 20.66 -9.14
C ILE A 218 -11.42 20.62 -8.91
N ARG A 219 -12.01 21.79 -8.58
CA ARG A 219 -13.45 21.94 -8.34
C ARG A 219 -14.23 21.79 -9.66
N ASN A 220 -15.31 21.03 -9.61
CA ASN A 220 -16.24 20.89 -10.71
C ASN A 220 -16.96 22.23 -10.93
N ARG A 221 -16.86 22.78 -12.15
CA ARG A 221 -17.54 24.04 -12.53
C ARG A 221 -18.97 23.82 -13.05
N ASP A 222 -19.36 22.56 -13.23
CA ASP A 222 -20.65 22.16 -13.81
C ASP A 222 -21.68 21.69 -12.76
N SER A 223 -21.37 21.81 -11.46
CA SER A 223 -22.20 21.37 -10.32
C SER A 223 -22.50 22.52 -9.37
#